data_AF-A0A6B0T9X8-F1
#
_entry.id   AF-A0A6B0T9X8-F1
#
_cell.length_a   1.000
_cell.length_b   1.000
_cell.length_c   1.000
_cell.angle_alpha   90.00
_cell.angle_beta   90.00
_cell.angle_gamma   90.00
#
_symmetry.space_group_name_H-M   'P 1'
#
loop_
_entity.id
_entity.type
_entity.pdbx_description
1 polymer ?
#
loop_
_entity_poly.entity_id
_entity_poly.type
_entity_poly.pdbx_seq_one_letter_code
_entity_poly.pdbx_strand_id
1 'polypeptide(L)'
;MTEEELEWYHAGISMMKKDGDGRYVRVPDRIFRDEEILRLGHSVDWYFNDASRTLIITHNHLEKEDYEYSGASTRFTEGDSKYGLTVPKPFYDDDAGIEGTSITNDVMEKLDLPKDGFLHFVYHSGMISGTKESCYILTEEQFDKRFSDSDVWDGALDQVPKFF
;
A
#
# COMPACT_ATOMS: atom_id res chain seq x y z
N MET A 1 6.61 26.65 8.82
CA MET A 1 7.15 25.30 8.56
C MET A 1 7.70 25.35 7.17
N THR A 2 9.01 25.18 7.02
CA THR A 2 9.65 24.99 5.72
C THR A 2 9.10 23.69 5.14
N GLU A 3 8.68 23.69 3.87
CA GLU A 3 8.51 22.47 3.09
C GLU A 3 9.85 21.73 3.13
N GLU A 4 9.97 20.75 4.03
CA GLU A 4 11.00 19.73 3.87
C GLU A 4 10.60 18.96 2.61
N GLU A 5 11.41 19.06 1.56
CA GLU A 5 11.24 18.25 0.34
C GLU A 5 11.18 16.78 0.75
N LEU A 6 10.01 16.17 0.62
CA LEU A 6 9.83 14.75 0.93
C LEU A 6 10.57 13.94 -0.13
N GLU A 7 11.62 13.23 0.28
CA GLU A 7 12.37 12.38 -0.64
C GLU A 7 11.63 11.04 -0.83
N TRP A 8 11.24 10.79 -2.08
CA TRP A 8 10.49 9.61 -2.49
C TRP A 8 11.43 8.48 -2.91
N TYR A 9 11.16 7.27 -2.43
CA TYR A 9 11.96 6.08 -2.69
C TYR A 9 11.11 4.96 -3.26
N HIS A 10 11.56 4.43 -4.40
CA HIS A 10 11.01 3.22 -4.98
C HIS A 10 11.73 1.99 -4.38
N ALA A 11 11.01 1.19 -3.61
CA ALA A 11 11.54 0.00 -2.94
C ALA A 11 11.64 -1.21 -3.88
N GLY A 12 10.80 -1.26 -4.92
CA GLY A 12 10.80 -2.30 -5.94
C GLY A 12 9.41 -2.57 -6.50
N ILE A 13 9.38 -3.49 -7.46
CA ILE A 13 8.18 -3.90 -8.18
C ILE A 13 7.94 -5.38 -7.93
N SER A 14 6.68 -5.75 -7.70
CA SER A 14 6.26 -7.14 -7.58
C SER A 14 5.00 -7.41 -8.38
N MET A 15 4.96 -8.57 -9.02
CA MET A 15 3.76 -9.04 -9.71
C MET A 15 2.80 -9.66 -8.68
N MET A 16 1.52 -9.30 -8.77
CA MET A 16 0.46 -9.99 -8.05
C MET A 16 0.23 -11.37 -8.67
N LYS A 17 0.13 -12.38 -7.82
CA LYS A 17 0.01 -13.78 -8.20
C LYS A 17 -1.21 -14.42 -7.57
N LYS A 18 -1.75 -15.43 -8.25
CA LYS A 18 -2.83 -16.28 -7.73
C LYS A 18 -2.27 -17.41 -6.87
N ASP A 19 -2.84 -17.62 -5.70
CA ASP A 19 -2.63 -18.83 -4.88
C ASP A 19 -3.98 -19.31 -4.35
N GLY A 20 -4.44 -20.47 -4.84
CA GLY A 20 -5.80 -20.95 -4.60
C GLY A 20 -6.87 -19.92 -5.02
N ASP A 21 -7.74 -19.57 -4.07
CA ASP A 21 -8.79 -18.55 -4.23
C ASP A 21 -8.34 -17.14 -3.78
N GLY A 22 -7.04 -16.98 -3.47
CA GLY A 22 -6.46 -15.73 -3.01
C GLY A 22 -5.48 -15.10 -3.99
N ARG A 23 -5.15 -13.85 -3.72
CA ARG A 23 -4.07 -13.11 -4.39
C ARG A 23 -2.97 -12.76 -3.39
N TYR A 24 -1.73 -12.82 -3.85
CA TYR A 24 -0.57 -12.44 -3.04
C TYR A 24 0.42 -11.61 -3.85
N VAL A 25 1.17 -10.77 -3.15
CA VAL A 25 2.26 -9.98 -3.71
C VAL A 25 3.51 -10.22 -2.88
N ARG A 26 4.66 -10.32 -3.54
CA ARG A 26 5.95 -10.37 -2.84
C ARG A 26 6.30 -8.97 -2.32
N VAL A 27 6.73 -8.88 -1.08
CA VAL A 27 7.28 -7.64 -0.51
C VAL A 27 8.76 -7.50 -0.91
N PRO A 28 9.20 -6.37 -1.48
CA PRO A 28 10.60 -6.11 -1.76
C PRO A 28 11.46 -6.10 -0.49
N ASP A 29 12.66 -6.67 -0.57
CA ASP A 29 13.59 -6.82 0.56
C ASP A 29 13.84 -5.50 1.32
N ARG A 30 13.93 -4.38 0.60
CA ARG A 30 14.16 -3.04 1.19
C ARG A 30 13.10 -2.64 2.21
N ILE A 31 11.84 -3.03 2.00
CA ILE A 31 10.71 -2.67 2.89
C ILE A 31 10.87 -3.26 4.29
N PHE A 32 11.51 -4.42 4.45
CA PHE A 32 11.57 -5.12 5.74
C PHE A 32 12.98 -5.42 6.24
N ARG A 33 14.01 -5.33 5.39
CA ARG A 33 15.41 -5.52 5.79
C ARG A 33 16.15 -4.22 6.02
N ASP A 34 15.91 -3.23 5.17
CA ASP A 34 16.68 -1.98 5.19
C ASP A 34 15.92 -0.90 5.96
N GLU A 35 14.63 -0.77 5.71
CA GLU A 35 13.81 0.33 6.22
C GLU A 35 12.92 -0.07 7.39
N GLU A 36 12.80 -1.36 7.69
CA GLU A 36 11.97 -1.91 8.78
C GLU A 36 10.50 -1.43 8.79
N ILE A 37 9.99 -0.98 7.63
CA ILE A 37 8.60 -0.54 7.43
C ILE A 37 7.64 -1.68 7.79
N LEU A 38 7.97 -2.92 7.39
CA LEU A 38 7.25 -4.13 7.79
C LEU A 38 8.17 -5.08 8.55
N ARG A 39 7.60 -5.90 9.42
CA ARG A 39 8.35 -6.84 10.27
C ARG A 39 7.86 -8.27 10.10
N LEU A 40 8.81 -9.19 9.91
CA LEU A 40 8.50 -10.61 9.77
C LEU A 40 7.79 -11.14 11.04
N GLY A 41 6.70 -11.89 10.83
CA GLY A 41 5.89 -12.45 11.90
C GLY A 41 4.81 -11.50 12.44
N HIS A 42 4.84 -10.21 12.07
CA HIS A 42 3.85 -9.22 12.49
C HIS A 42 2.65 -9.16 11.54
N SER A 43 1.54 -8.62 12.05
CA SER A 43 0.38 -8.21 11.27
C SER A 43 0.75 -7.03 10.37
N VAL A 44 0.17 -7.04 9.17
CA VAL A 44 0.21 -5.95 8.21
C VAL A 44 -1.22 -5.57 7.89
N ASP A 45 -1.56 -4.34 8.24
CA ASP A 45 -2.85 -3.74 7.97
C ASP A 45 -2.80 -3.10 6.58
N TRP A 46 -3.93 -3.19 5.89
CA TRP A 46 -4.11 -2.60 4.57
C TRP A 46 -5.15 -1.50 4.64
N TYR A 47 -4.82 -0.36 4.07
CA TYR A 47 -5.70 0.80 3.98
C TYR A 47 -5.80 1.27 2.55
N PHE A 48 -6.94 1.86 2.22
CA PHE A 48 -7.09 2.72 1.06
C PHE A 48 -7.07 4.17 1.51
N ASN A 49 -6.28 5.01 0.84
CA ASN A 49 -6.26 6.46 1.03
C ASN A 49 -7.13 7.11 -0.05
N ASP A 50 -8.24 7.73 0.34
CA ASP A 50 -9.19 8.32 -0.61
C ASP A 50 -8.60 9.50 -1.39
N ALA A 51 -7.82 10.35 -0.71
CA ALA A 51 -7.24 11.55 -1.30
C ALA A 51 -6.24 11.22 -2.42
N SER A 52 -5.38 10.22 -2.20
CA SER A 52 -4.37 9.81 -3.19
C SER A 52 -4.85 8.67 -4.10
N ARG A 53 -5.97 8.01 -3.75
CA ARG A 53 -6.48 6.79 -4.38
C ARG A 53 -5.45 5.66 -4.43
N THR A 54 -4.66 5.50 -3.37
CA THR A 54 -3.61 4.48 -3.30
C THR A 54 -3.82 3.55 -2.12
N LEU A 55 -3.28 2.34 -2.24
CA LEU A 55 -3.22 1.40 -1.13
C LEU A 55 -2.01 1.72 -0.25
N ILE A 56 -2.18 1.52 1.05
CA ILE A 56 -1.14 1.65 2.07
C ILE A 56 -1.04 0.34 2.82
N ILE A 57 0.18 -0.12 3.04
CA ILE A 57 0.49 -1.20 3.98
C ILE A 57 1.34 -0.68 5.13
N THR A 58 1.04 -1.13 6.34
CA THR A 58 1.72 -0.72 7.58
C THR A 58 1.54 -1.78 8.66
N HIS A 59 2.41 -1.78 9.67
CA HIS A 59 2.25 -2.59 10.88
C HIS A 59 1.55 -1.84 12.02
N ASN A 60 1.23 -0.55 11.81
CA ASN A 60 0.57 0.34 12.76
C ASN A 60 -0.86 0.63 12.32
N HIS A 61 -1.75 0.80 13.29
CA HIS A 61 -3.12 1.19 12.99
C HIS A 61 -3.19 2.67 12.61
N LEU A 62 -3.88 3.00 11.52
CA LEU A 62 -4.13 4.38 11.10
C LEU A 62 -5.51 4.82 11.57
N GLU A 63 -5.57 5.86 12.39
CA GLU A 63 -6.83 6.44 12.90
C GLU A 63 -7.15 7.73 12.13
N LYS A 64 -7.98 7.67 11.08
CA LYS A 64 -8.49 8.88 10.37
C LYS A 64 -9.62 8.65 9.38
N GLU A 65 -10.38 9.72 9.09
CA GLU A 65 -11.51 9.73 8.15
C GLU A 65 -11.10 9.45 6.70
N ASP A 66 -9.87 9.81 6.30
CA ASP A 66 -9.40 9.66 4.91
C ASP A 66 -8.86 8.25 4.57
N TYR A 67 -8.84 7.34 5.57
CA TYR A 67 -8.35 5.98 5.41
C TYR A 67 -9.45 4.95 5.61
N GLU A 68 -9.69 4.15 4.57
CA GLU A 68 -10.58 3.01 4.66
C GLU A 68 -9.76 1.75 4.91
N TYR A 69 -9.88 1.20 6.12
CA TYR A 69 -9.28 -0.07 6.52
C TYR A 69 -9.96 -1.25 5.82
N SER A 70 -9.15 -2.20 5.36
CA SER A 70 -9.59 -3.42 4.68
C SER A 70 -10.39 -4.39 5.58
N GLY A 71 -10.46 -4.14 6.89
CA GLY A 71 -11.06 -5.06 7.86
C GLY A 71 -10.21 -6.30 8.19
N ALA A 72 -9.05 -6.47 7.54
CA ALA A 72 -8.21 -7.65 7.72
C ALA A 72 -6.71 -7.31 7.79
N SER A 73 -6.08 -7.75 8.88
CA SER A 73 -4.63 -7.80 9.00
C SER A 73 -4.11 -9.08 8.35
N THR A 74 -3.14 -8.95 7.46
CA THR A 74 -2.47 -10.08 6.81
C THR A 74 -1.15 -10.36 7.51
N ARG A 75 -0.77 -11.64 7.65
CA ARG A 75 0.48 -11.97 8.35
C ARG A 75 1.65 -11.92 7.40
N PHE A 76 2.64 -11.08 7.68
CA PHE A 76 3.87 -11.09 6.91
C PHE A 76 4.75 -12.26 7.35
N THR A 77 4.87 -13.29 6.51
CA THR A 77 5.58 -14.53 6.84
C THR A 77 6.62 -14.90 5.80
N GLU A 78 7.65 -15.62 6.24
CA GLU A 78 8.57 -16.31 5.36
C GLU A 78 7.89 -17.59 4.84
N GLY A 79 7.30 -17.53 3.65
CA GLY A 79 6.69 -18.68 2.98
C GLY A 79 7.63 -19.35 1.97
N ASP A 80 7.19 -20.51 1.47
CA ASP A 80 7.90 -21.35 0.46
C ASP A 80 8.26 -20.59 -0.83
N SER A 81 7.58 -19.46 -1.08
CA SER A 81 7.83 -18.49 -2.15
C SER A 81 8.10 -17.08 -1.59
N LYS A 82 9.06 -16.95 -0.66
CA LYS A 82 9.81 -15.73 -0.24
C LYS A 82 8.97 -14.46 0.01
N TYR A 83 8.74 -14.14 1.29
CA TYR A 83 8.29 -12.82 1.81
C TYR A 83 7.05 -12.25 1.11
N GLY A 84 5.94 -13.00 1.14
CA GLY A 84 4.68 -12.60 0.53
C GLY A 84 3.69 -11.96 1.51
N LEU A 85 2.81 -11.12 0.99
CA LEU A 85 1.59 -10.66 1.65
C LEU A 85 0.37 -11.07 0.84
N THR A 86 -0.63 -11.60 1.52
CA THR A 86 -1.97 -11.78 0.94
C THR A 86 -2.58 -10.40 0.73
N VAL A 87 -3.18 -10.17 -0.44
CA VAL A 87 -3.99 -8.98 -0.67
C VAL A 87 -5.38 -9.25 -0.08
N PRO A 88 -6.00 -8.32 0.67
CA PRO A 88 -7.38 -8.48 1.11
C PRO A 88 -8.34 -8.58 -0.09
N LYS A 89 -9.24 -9.57 -0.03
CA LYS A 89 -10.23 -9.83 -1.08
C LYS A 89 -11.03 -8.61 -1.54
N PRO A 90 -11.49 -7.72 -0.63
CA PRO A 90 -12.22 -6.54 -1.04
C PRO A 90 -11.54 -5.80 -2.18
N PHE A 91 -10.20 -5.65 -2.17
CA PHE A 91 -9.48 -4.85 -3.16
C PHE A 91 -9.33 -5.45 -4.57
N TYR A 92 -9.71 -6.70 -4.83
CA TYR A 92 -9.58 -7.31 -6.17
C TYR A 92 -10.75 -8.20 -6.59
N ASP A 93 -11.73 -8.37 -5.72
CA ASP A 93 -12.90 -9.22 -5.94
C ASP A 93 -14.16 -8.49 -5.51
N ASP A 94 -14.87 -7.94 -6.50
CA ASP A 94 -16.09 -7.14 -6.32
C ASP A 94 -17.21 -7.96 -5.64
N ASP A 95 -17.15 -9.30 -5.75
CA ASP A 95 -18.12 -10.23 -5.17
C ASP A 95 -17.75 -10.65 -3.74
N ALA A 96 -16.59 -10.26 -3.22
CA ALA A 96 -16.07 -10.74 -1.94
C ALA A 96 -16.85 -10.25 -0.70
N GLY A 97 -17.77 -9.29 -0.88
CA GLY A 97 -18.50 -8.66 0.21
C GLY A 97 -17.59 -7.79 1.08
N ILE A 98 -18.08 -6.58 1.39
CA ILE A 98 -17.36 -5.61 2.23
C ILE A 98 -17.77 -5.69 3.72
N GLU A 99 -18.58 -6.68 4.10
CA GLU A 99 -19.06 -6.85 5.47
C GLU A 99 -17.92 -7.03 6.47
N GLY A 100 -17.91 -6.21 7.53
CA GLY A 100 -16.85 -6.21 8.55
C GLY A 100 -15.59 -5.42 8.18
N THR A 101 -15.59 -4.76 7.02
CA THR A 101 -14.55 -3.83 6.58
C THR A 101 -15.10 -2.39 6.61
N SER A 102 -14.22 -1.38 6.57
CA SER A 102 -14.66 -0.01 6.28
C SER A 102 -14.61 0.32 4.79
N ILE A 103 -14.24 -0.64 3.93
CA ILE A 103 -14.18 -0.46 2.48
C ILE A 103 -15.59 -0.29 1.94
N THR A 104 -15.82 0.77 1.16
CA THR A 104 -17.08 1.02 0.47
C THR A 104 -17.02 0.63 -1.01
N ASN A 105 -18.18 0.50 -1.67
CA ASN A 105 -18.22 0.32 -3.13
C ASN A 105 -17.61 1.51 -3.88
N ASP A 106 -17.69 2.72 -3.32
CA ASP A 106 -17.07 3.91 -3.89
C ASP A 106 -15.53 3.79 -3.90
N VAL A 107 -14.93 3.22 -2.84
CA VAL A 107 -13.50 2.88 -2.86
C VAL A 107 -13.15 1.86 -3.93
N MET A 108 -13.99 0.85 -4.11
CA MET A 108 -13.78 -0.15 -5.16
C MET A 108 -13.84 0.44 -6.56
N GLU A 109 -14.75 1.39 -6.81
CA GLU A 109 -14.81 2.11 -8.08
C GLU A 109 -13.59 3.04 -8.30
N LYS A 110 -13.00 3.55 -7.22
CA LYS A 110 -11.81 4.42 -7.26
C LYS A 110 -10.50 3.64 -7.34
N LEU A 111 -10.47 2.41 -6.81
CA LEU A 111 -9.30 1.55 -6.77
C LEU A 111 -9.30 0.59 -7.97
N ASP A 112 -8.51 0.93 -8.99
CA ASP A 112 -8.32 0.07 -10.15
C ASP A 112 -7.16 -0.91 -9.93
N LEU A 113 -7.29 -1.82 -8.95
CA LEU A 113 -6.25 -2.82 -8.71
C LEU A 113 -6.33 -3.93 -9.77
N PRO A 114 -5.28 -4.15 -10.58
CA PRO A 114 -5.36 -5.11 -11.68
C PRO A 114 -5.45 -6.54 -11.14
N LYS A 115 -6.36 -7.38 -11.66
CA LYS A 115 -6.47 -8.80 -11.22
C LYS A 115 -5.15 -9.58 -11.32
N ASP A 116 -4.35 -9.24 -12.33
CA ASP A 116 -3.00 -9.72 -12.56
C ASP A 116 -2.19 -8.52 -13.08
N GLY A 117 -1.10 -8.16 -12.41
CA GLY A 117 -0.36 -6.94 -12.75
C GLY A 117 0.81 -6.65 -11.80
N PHE A 118 1.59 -5.64 -12.15
CA PHE A 118 2.70 -5.16 -11.34
C PHE A 118 2.21 -4.13 -10.32
N LEU A 119 2.78 -4.23 -9.12
CA LEU A 119 2.58 -3.31 -8.02
C LEU A 119 3.94 -2.73 -7.63
N HIS A 120 3.99 -1.41 -7.53
CA HIS A 120 5.16 -0.63 -7.13
C HIS A 120 5.06 -0.31 -5.65
N PHE A 121 6.14 -0.57 -4.92
CA PHE A 121 6.26 -0.29 -3.50
C PHE A 121 7.05 1.01 -3.35
N VAL A 122 6.39 2.05 -2.84
CA VAL A 122 6.96 3.39 -2.73
C VAL A 122 6.80 3.90 -1.32
N TYR A 123 7.83 4.54 -0.80
CA TYR A 123 7.81 5.19 0.51
C TYR A 123 8.55 6.53 0.48
N HIS A 124 8.31 7.40 1.45
CA HIS A 124 9.08 8.62 1.63
C HIS A 124 9.51 8.80 3.09
N SER A 125 10.49 9.67 3.33
CA SER A 125 11.13 9.87 4.64
C SER A 125 10.19 10.35 5.76
N GLY A 126 8.99 10.83 5.45
CA GLY A 126 8.05 11.45 6.40
C GLY A 126 6.75 10.68 6.62
N MET A 127 6.68 9.41 6.20
CA MET A 127 5.43 8.66 6.04
C MET A 127 4.62 8.36 7.30
N ILE A 128 5.23 8.22 8.49
CA ILE A 128 4.56 8.15 9.79
C ILE A 128 5.40 8.88 10.83
N SER A 129 4.90 9.96 11.44
CA SER A 129 5.57 10.68 12.55
C SER A 129 7.06 11.07 12.31
N GLY A 130 7.50 11.20 11.06
CA GLY A 130 8.91 11.44 10.70
C GLY A 130 9.77 10.16 10.59
N THR A 131 9.12 9.00 10.54
CA THR A 131 9.67 7.65 10.45
C THR A 131 9.01 6.84 9.33
N LYS A 132 9.80 5.97 8.69
CA LYS A 132 9.37 5.11 7.58
C LYS A 132 8.64 3.89 8.14
N GLU A 133 7.35 4.01 8.40
CA GLU A 133 6.55 2.92 8.98
C GLU A 133 5.35 2.49 8.11
N SER A 134 5.18 3.11 6.94
CA SER A 134 4.21 2.68 5.93
C SER A 134 4.85 2.59 4.55
N CYS A 135 4.13 1.96 3.62
CA CYS A 135 4.49 1.88 2.21
C CYS A 135 3.22 2.08 1.38
N TYR A 136 3.29 2.95 0.37
CA TYR A 136 2.26 3.02 -0.67
C TYR A 136 2.46 1.89 -1.66
N ILE A 137 1.34 1.36 -2.14
CA ILE A 137 1.27 0.37 -3.19
C ILE A 137 0.56 1.01 -4.38
N LEU A 138 1.30 1.16 -5.48
CA LEU A 138 0.81 1.78 -6.70
C LEU A 138 0.69 0.74 -7.80
N THR A 139 -0.33 0.85 -8.64
CA THR A 139 -0.36 0.14 -9.93
C THR A 139 0.65 0.73 -10.90
N GLU A 140 0.98 0.01 -11.98
CA GLU A 140 1.85 0.54 -13.06
C GLU A 140 1.36 1.90 -13.56
N GLU A 141 0.06 2.03 -13.88
CA GLU A 141 -0.51 3.30 -14.36
C GLU A 141 -0.40 4.41 -13.32
N GLN A 142 -0.64 4.09 -12.04
CA GLN A 142 -0.49 5.05 -10.94
C GLN A 142 0.96 5.50 -10.75
N PHE A 143 1.92 4.59 -10.93
CA PHE A 143 3.34 4.89 -10.85
C PHE A 143 3.77 5.74 -12.05
N ASP A 144 3.45 5.32 -13.26
CA ASP A 144 3.81 6.03 -14.49
C ASP A 144 3.27 7.45 -14.47
N LYS A 145 1.99 7.64 -14.15
CA LYS A 145 1.38 8.97 -14.08
C LYS A 145 2.10 9.93 -13.12
N ARG A 146 2.76 9.42 -12.08
CA ARG A 146 3.39 10.22 -11.01
C ARG A 146 4.91 10.37 -11.16
N PHE A 147 5.56 9.39 -11.80
CA PHE A 147 7.02 9.28 -11.81
C PHE A 147 7.63 9.15 -13.21
N SER A 148 6.84 8.87 -14.26
CA SER A 148 7.38 8.68 -15.63
C SER A 148 7.60 9.99 -16.39
N ASP A 149 6.82 11.04 -16.10
CA ASP A 149 7.12 12.41 -16.54
C ASP A 149 8.02 13.06 -15.48
N SER A 150 9.32 13.12 -15.75
CA SER A 150 10.36 13.65 -14.86
C SER A 150 10.18 15.12 -14.43
N ASP A 151 9.13 15.79 -14.91
CA ASP A 151 8.80 17.20 -14.64
C ASP A 151 7.48 17.41 -13.90
N VAL A 152 6.68 16.36 -13.63
CA VAL A 152 5.35 16.51 -13.00
C VAL A 152 5.16 15.49 -11.87
N TRP A 153 5.72 15.82 -10.72
CA TRP A 153 5.20 15.30 -9.45
C TRP A 153 3.81 15.91 -9.23
N ASP A 154 2.76 15.09 -9.10
CA ASP A 154 1.37 15.57 -9.02
C ASP A 154 0.97 16.11 -7.64
N GLY A 155 1.87 16.02 -6.64
CA GLY A 155 1.66 16.49 -5.27
C GLY A 155 0.58 15.72 -4.49
N ALA A 156 -0.08 14.72 -5.10
CA ALA A 156 -1.19 14.01 -4.47
C ALA A 156 -0.72 13.12 -3.31
N LEU A 157 0.52 12.65 -3.38
CA LEU A 157 1.14 11.86 -2.32
C LEU A 157 1.80 12.72 -1.22
N ASP A 158 2.00 14.03 -1.45
CA ASP A 158 2.45 14.98 -0.42
C ASP A 158 1.33 15.33 0.58
N GLN A 159 0.10 14.86 0.33
CA GLN A 159 -0.93 14.75 1.35
C GLN A 159 -0.59 13.57 2.27
N VAL A 160 0.55 13.73 2.96
CA VAL A 160 1.07 12.81 3.95
C VAL A 160 -0.04 12.51 4.96
N PRO A 161 -0.25 11.24 5.33
CA PRO A 161 -1.09 10.94 6.46
C PRO A 161 -0.64 11.77 7.66
N LYS A 162 -1.52 12.64 8.12
CA LYS A 162 -1.32 13.32 9.40
C LYS A 162 -1.58 12.27 10.47
N PHE A 163 -0.68 12.07 11.42
CA PHE A 163 -0.91 11.20 12.58
C PHE A 163 -1.00 12.03 13.85
N PHE A 164 -1.68 11.51 14.87
CA PHE A 164 -1.70 12.04 16.22
C PHE A 164 -1.19 10.97 17.19
#